data_AF-A0A7I4Z8P7-F1
#
_entry.id   AF-A0A7I4Z8P7-F1
#
_cell.length_a   1.000
_cell.length_b   1.000
_cell.length_c   1.000
_cell.angle_alpha   90.00
_cell.angle_beta   90.00
_cell.angle_gamma   90.00
#
_symmetry.space_group_name_H-M   'P 1'
#
loop_
_entity.id
_entity.type
_entity.pdbx_description
1 polymer ?
#
loop_
_entity_poly.entity_id
_entity_poly.type
_entity_poly.pdbx_seq_one_letter_code
_entity_poly.pdbx_strand_id
1 'polypeptide(L)'
;MQPSPLPLISKNVIIFAENQEVYAKANIGSALQLQFVAENMKITTRQSNATCTIETSDLNGCYDCLAGAELKFYCRSSESEVTANIDCPSQTQVAVCTPSGHINNLRFHLDTSTVSMTCSASCPGGTIPFTVKGSLLYVDDNLIKSDLQSEANIRDTPRDTTILGHLFGKLEKFISELPSLFPTSFFIKAILSILLTLFVLQCIYRLLMRCIISNVLKKYL
;
A
#
# COMPACT_ATOMS: atom_id res chain seq x y z
N MET A 1 -4.41 -22.74 -8.63
CA MET A 1 -3.59 -21.51 -8.58
C MET A 1 -4.53 -20.36 -8.25
N GLN A 2 -4.35 -19.70 -7.10
CA GLN A 2 -5.17 -18.56 -6.69
C GLN A 2 -4.58 -17.29 -7.30
N PRO A 3 -5.38 -16.42 -7.95
CA PRO A 3 -4.86 -15.22 -8.60
C PRO A 3 -4.39 -14.19 -7.56
N SER A 4 -3.21 -13.62 -7.75
CA SER A 4 -2.70 -12.55 -6.88
C SER A 4 -3.47 -11.25 -7.12
N PRO A 5 -3.87 -10.53 -6.06
CA PRO A 5 -4.63 -9.28 -6.20
C PRO A 5 -3.77 -8.19 -6.83
N LEU A 6 -4.39 -7.36 -7.68
CA LEU A 6 -3.79 -6.15 -8.24
C LEU A 6 -3.92 -4.97 -7.26
N PRO A 7 -2.98 -3.99 -7.29
CA PRO A 7 -1.83 -3.90 -8.19
C PRO A 7 -0.68 -4.83 -7.79
N LEU A 8 -0.01 -5.40 -8.80
CA LEU A 8 1.22 -6.18 -8.64
C LEU A 8 2.41 -5.29 -8.97
N ILE A 9 3.21 -5.00 -7.94
CA ILE A 9 4.44 -4.24 -8.09
C ILE A 9 5.59 -5.24 -8.26
N SER A 10 6.35 -5.10 -9.33
CA SER A 10 7.59 -5.83 -9.59
C SER A 10 8.72 -4.85 -9.86
N LYS A 11 9.96 -5.32 -9.90
CA LYS A 11 11.16 -4.50 -10.06
C LYS A 11 11.08 -3.59 -11.31
N ASN A 12 10.56 -4.12 -12.42
CA ASN A 12 10.57 -3.46 -13.72
C ASN A 12 9.19 -3.05 -14.24
N VAL A 13 8.10 -3.55 -13.63
CA VAL A 13 6.72 -3.34 -14.12
C VAL A 13 5.76 -3.27 -12.95
N ILE A 14 4.81 -2.36 -13.03
CA ILE A 14 3.65 -2.26 -12.15
C ILE A 14 2.44 -2.70 -12.97
N ILE A 15 1.77 -3.77 -12.55
CA ILE A 15 0.51 -4.22 -13.14
C ILE A 15 -0.61 -3.70 -12.25
N PHE A 16 -1.60 -3.01 -12.81
CA PHE A 16 -2.72 -2.46 -12.05
C PHE A 16 -4.02 -2.58 -12.85
N ALA A 17 -5.16 -2.56 -12.15
CA ALA A 17 -6.47 -2.56 -12.78
C ALA A 17 -7.09 -1.16 -12.68
N GLU A 18 -7.58 -0.64 -13.80
CA GLU A 18 -8.33 0.61 -13.87
C GLU A 18 -9.43 0.43 -14.93
N ASN A 19 -10.64 0.93 -14.69
CA ASN A 19 -11.77 0.81 -15.63
C ASN A 19 -12.07 -0.62 -16.13
N GLN A 20 -11.92 -1.64 -15.27
CA GLN A 20 -12.07 -3.07 -15.61
C GLN A 20 -11.04 -3.60 -16.63
N GLU A 21 -10.01 -2.83 -16.95
CA GLU A 21 -8.88 -3.23 -17.78
C GLU A 21 -7.62 -3.41 -16.92
N VAL A 22 -6.70 -4.26 -17.38
CA VAL A 22 -5.42 -4.51 -16.71
C VAL A 22 -4.32 -3.81 -17.50
N TYR A 23 -3.63 -2.88 -16.84
CA TYR A 23 -2.53 -2.11 -17.40
C TYR A 23 -1.20 -2.59 -16.84
N ALA A 24 -0.15 -2.55 -17.66
CA ALA A 24 1.23 -2.77 -17.24
C ALA A 24 2.03 -1.51 -17.51
N LYS A 25 2.53 -0.87 -16.46
CA LYS A 25 3.40 0.31 -16.54
C LYS A 25 4.83 -0.10 -16.25
N ALA A 26 5.75 0.22 -17.15
CA ALA A 26 7.17 0.07 -16.90
C ALA A 26 7.61 0.94 -15.70
N ASN A 27 8.46 0.37 -14.83
CA ASN A 27 9.20 1.13 -13.84
C ASN A 27 10.32 1.92 -14.56
N ILE A 28 10.67 3.09 -14.04
CA ILE A 28 11.59 4.05 -14.68
C ILE A 28 12.89 3.32 -15.09
N GLY A 29 13.31 3.46 -16.35
CA GLY A 29 14.52 2.81 -16.89
C GLY A 29 14.32 1.85 -18.08
N SER A 30 13.12 1.73 -18.65
CA SER A 30 12.94 0.96 -19.90
C SER A 30 13.60 1.67 -21.08
N ALA A 31 14.49 0.96 -21.80
CA ALA A 31 15.15 1.48 -22.98
C ALA A 31 14.15 1.59 -24.15
N LEU A 32 13.67 2.81 -24.43
CA LEU A 32 12.88 3.12 -25.61
C LEU A 32 13.79 3.67 -26.70
N GLN A 33 13.81 3.03 -27.87
CA GLN A 33 14.44 3.59 -29.06
C GLN A 33 13.39 4.40 -29.82
N LEU A 34 13.54 5.72 -29.83
CA LEU A 34 12.68 6.63 -30.58
C LEU A 34 13.37 7.06 -31.88
N GLN A 35 12.71 6.84 -33.01
CA GLN A 35 13.15 7.37 -34.31
C GLN A 35 12.28 8.57 -34.67
N PHE A 36 12.89 9.75 -34.75
CA PHE A 36 12.23 10.98 -35.18
C PHE A 36 12.58 11.29 -36.64
N VAL A 37 11.56 11.46 -37.49
CA VAL A 37 11.73 11.92 -38.89
C VAL A 37 11.11 13.30 -38.99
N ALA A 38 11.93 14.28 -39.36
CA ALA A 38 11.55 15.69 -39.45
C ALA A 38 11.79 16.18 -40.88
N GLU A 39 10.73 16.33 -41.66
CA GLU A 39 10.81 16.89 -43.03
C GLU A 39 10.45 18.37 -43.03
N ASN A 40 11.22 19.19 -43.75
CA ASN A 40 10.97 20.62 -43.96
C ASN A 40 10.79 21.47 -42.67
N MET A 41 11.37 21.04 -41.54
CA MET A 41 11.34 21.80 -40.29
C MET A 41 12.50 22.79 -40.20
N LYS A 42 12.22 24.00 -39.72
CA LYS A 42 13.24 24.99 -39.33
C LYS A 42 13.46 24.90 -37.82
N ILE A 43 14.62 24.38 -37.40
CA ILE A 43 15.01 24.31 -35.99
C ILE A 43 15.62 25.65 -35.57
N THR A 44 15.10 26.22 -34.48
CA THR A 44 15.66 27.42 -33.85
C THR A 44 16.04 27.11 -32.41
N THR A 45 17.30 27.35 -32.05
CA THR A 45 17.80 27.08 -30.71
C THR A 45 17.64 28.32 -29.82
N ARG A 46 17.06 28.13 -28.63
CA ARG A 46 17.06 29.14 -27.57
C ARG A 46 17.73 28.53 -26.34
N GLN A 47 18.86 29.10 -25.93
CA GLN A 47 19.57 28.65 -24.75
C GLN A 47 19.02 29.38 -23.51
N SER A 48 18.72 28.60 -22.47
CA SER A 48 18.45 29.11 -21.13
C SER A 48 19.70 28.91 -20.28
N ASN A 49 20.00 29.87 -19.42
CA ASN A 49 21.10 29.76 -18.44
C ASN A 49 20.54 29.65 -17.00
N ALA A 50 19.30 29.19 -16.87
CA ALA A 50 18.66 29.03 -15.57
C ALA A 50 19.44 28.04 -14.69
N THR A 51 19.87 28.53 -13.52
CA THR A 51 20.50 27.73 -12.47
C THR A 51 19.43 27.20 -11.52
N CYS A 52 19.77 26.16 -10.75
CA CYS A 52 18.87 25.55 -9.78
C CYS A 52 19.47 25.54 -8.38
N THR A 53 18.61 25.59 -7.38
CA THR A 53 18.94 25.38 -5.97
C THR A 53 18.05 24.30 -5.39
N ILE A 54 18.64 23.39 -4.61
CA ILE A 54 17.96 22.22 -4.07
C ILE A 54 18.08 22.20 -2.54
N GLU A 55 16.96 21.93 -1.90
CA GLU A 55 16.88 21.62 -0.47
C GLU A 55 16.19 20.27 -0.29
N THR A 56 16.85 19.33 0.40
CA THR A 56 16.38 17.96 0.55
C THR A 56 15.86 17.68 1.95
N SER A 57 14.78 16.90 2.06
CA SER A 57 14.42 16.23 3.30
C SER A 57 15.30 14.98 3.52
N ASP A 58 15.14 14.36 4.69
CA ASP A 58 15.61 12.99 4.88
C ASP A 58 14.82 12.02 3.99
N LEU A 59 15.51 10.97 3.55
CA LEU A 59 14.95 9.83 2.83
C LEU A 59 14.19 8.93 3.82
N ASN A 60 12.93 8.65 3.52
CA ASN A 60 12.05 7.87 4.41
C ASN A 60 11.39 6.71 3.66
N GLY A 61 11.30 5.55 4.30
CA GLY A 61 10.63 4.37 3.74
C GLY A 61 11.35 3.08 4.11
N CYS A 62 11.35 2.11 3.20
CA CYS A 62 11.98 0.81 3.41
C CYS A 62 13.07 0.50 2.39
N TYR A 63 13.98 -0.38 2.81
CA TYR A 63 14.93 -1.07 1.94
C TYR A 63 14.51 -2.53 1.77
N ASP A 64 14.94 -3.16 0.68
CA ASP A 64 14.54 -4.51 0.23
C ASP A 64 13.04 -4.71 -0.02
N CYS A 65 12.31 -3.62 -0.25
CA CYS A 65 10.87 -3.62 -0.47
C CYS A 65 10.46 -3.01 -1.82
N LEU A 66 9.28 -3.38 -2.30
CA LEU A 66 8.63 -2.87 -3.50
C LEU A 66 8.14 -1.43 -3.34
N ALA A 67 7.74 -1.05 -2.11
CA ALA A 67 7.30 0.31 -1.82
C ALA A 67 8.41 1.33 -2.00
N GLY A 68 9.66 0.95 -1.69
CA GLY A 68 10.86 1.79 -1.75
C GLY A 68 10.93 2.86 -0.68
N ALA A 69 11.87 3.78 -0.86
CA ALA A 69 12.07 4.95 -0.02
C ALA A 69 11.83 6.24 -0.82
N GLU A 70 11.17 7.21 -0.18
CA GLU A 70 10.76 8.49 -0.76
C GLU A 70 11.64 9.62 -0.25
N LEU A 71 12.12 10.43 -1.18
CA LEU A 71 12.81 11.69 -0.92
C LEU A 71 11.95 12.83 -1.43
N LYS A 72 11.60 13.75 -0.53
CA LYS A 72 11.02 15.03 -0.91
C LYS A 72 12.12 16.06 -1.00
N PHE A 73 12.13 16.84 -2.07
CA PHE A 73 13.06 17.94 -2.17
C PHE A 73 12.42 19.15 -2.84
N TYR A 74 12.79 20.32 -2.35
CA TYR A 74 12.41 21.59 -2.92
C TYR A 74 13.43 21.98 -3.99
N CYS A 75 12.96 22.20 -5.22
CA CYS A 75 13.78 22.70 -6.31
C CYS A 75 13.31 24.07 -6.76
N ARG A 76 14.22 25.04 -6.78
CA ARG A 76 13.96 26.39 -7.27
C ARG A 76 14.88 26.73 -8.44
N SER A 77 14.32 27.38 -9.46
CA SER A 77 15.03 27.89 -10.63
C SER A 77 15.27 29.40 -10.51
N SER A 78 16.35 29.90 -11.12
CA SER A 78 16.68 31.33 -11.08
C SER A 78 15.83 32.21 -12.01
N GLU A 79 15.24 31.65 -13.08
CA GLU A 79 14.60 32.45 -14.14
C GLU A 79 13.20 31.96 -14.50
N SER A 80 13.10 30.77 -15.09
CA SER A 80 11.86 30.17 -15.58
C SER A 80 11.65 28.79 -15.00
N GLU A 81 10.47 28.21 -15.23
CA GLU A 81 10.30 26.78 -15.05
C GLU A 81 11.29 26.02 -15.95
N VAL A 82 11.99 25.05 -15.36
CA VAL A 82 12.93 24.16 -16.06
C VAL A 82 12.79 22.73 -15.53
N THR A 83 13.14 21.77 -16.38
CA THR A 83 13.28 20.37 -15.98
C THR A 83 14.75 20.11 -15.64
N ALA A 84 15.02 19.73 -14.40
CA ALA A 84 16.34 19.30 -13.95
C ALA A 84 16.49 17.79 -14.16
N ASN A 85 17.64 17.38 -14.68
CA ASN A 85 18.02 15.96 -14.69
C ASN A 85 18.71 15.64 -13.36
N ILE A 86 18.14 14.71 -12.60
CA ILE A 86 18.66 14.24 -11.32
C ILE A 86 19.41 12.94 -11.55
N ASP A 87 20.71 12.96 -11.32
CA ASP A 87 21.57 11.80 -11.46
C ASP A 87 22.10 11.36 -10.10
N CYS A 88 21.77 10.12 -9.72
CA CYS A 88 22.19 9.47 -8.49
C CYS A 88 22.85 8.12 -8.84
N PRO A 89 23.69 7.55 -7.96
CA PRO A 89 24.41 6.30 -8.26
C PRO A 89 23.54 5.11 -8.68
N SER A 90 22.29 5.03 -8.20
CA SER A 90 21.37 3.93 -8.47
C SER A 90 20.40 4.17 -9.62
N GLN A 91 20.13 5.42 -9.99
CA GLN A 91 19.10 5.78 -10.96
C GLN A 91 19.16 7.25 -11.37
N THR A 92 18.65 7.53 -12.56
CA THR A 92 18.45 8.89 -13.08
C THR A 92 16.96 9.19 -13.16
N GLN A 93 16.55 10.37 -12.72
CA GLN A 93 15.16 10.84 -12.69
C GLN A 93 15.09 12.31 -13.13
N VAL A 94 13.88 12.82 -13.36
CA VAL A 94 13.65 14.22 -13.71
C VAL A 94 12.89 14.94 -12.60
N ALA A 95 13.13 16.23 -12.47
CA ALA A 95 12.45 17.08 -11.50
C ALA A 95 12.06 18.41 -12.11
N VAL A 96 10.97 18.99 -11.62
CA VAL A 96 10.48 20.30 -12.02
C VAL A 96 11.02 21.34 -11.06
N CYS A 97 11.60 22.41 -11.59
CA CYS A 97 12.13 23.52 -10.80
C CYS A 97 11.49 24.81 -11.28
N THR A 98 10.77 25.50 -10.41
CA THR A 98 10.08 26.76 -10.73
C THR A 98 10.73 27.94 -10.02
N PRO A 99 10.48 29.20 -10.44
CA PRO A 99 11.03 30.37 -9.74
C PRO A 99 10.50 30.55 -8.31
N SER A 100 9.27 30.12 -8.03
CA SER A 100 8.70 30.04 -6.67
C SER A 100 9.16 28.80 -5.91
N GLY A 101 9.84 27.90 -6.61
CA GLY A 101 10.19 26.55 -6.22
C GLY A 101 9.04 25.56 -6.18
N HIS A 102 9.40 24.29 -6.28
CA HIS A 102 8.49 23.16 -6.44
C HIS A 102 8.96 21.98 -5.60
N ILE A 103 8.03 21.29 -4.93
CA ILE A 103 8.32 20.10 -4.16
C ILE A 103 8.24 18.90 -5.09
N ASN A 104 9.39 18.26 -5.31
CA ASN A 104 9.51 17.03 -6.07
C ASN A 104 9.55 15.83 -5.13
N ASN A 105 9.16 14.68 -5.68
CA ASN A 105 9.15 13.40 -4.98
C ASN A 105 9.93 12.39 -5.82
N LEU A 106 11.06 11.93 -5.30
CA LEU A 106 11.87 10.88 -5.90
C LEU A 106 11.73 9.60 -5.10
N ARG A 107 11.59 8.47 -5.81
CA ARG A 107 11.49 7.16 -5.17
C ARG A 107 12.70 6.32 -5.48
N PHE A 108 13.32 5.76 -4.46
CA PHE A 108 14.51 4.92 -4.53
C PHE A 108 14.19 3.50 -4.07
N HIS A 109 14.73 2.53 -4.80
CA HIS A 109 14.74 1.12 -4.39
C HIS A 109 16.16 0.77 -3.98
N LEU A 110 16.38 0.57 -2.69
CA LEU A 110 17.69 0.39 -2.08
C LEU A 110 17.72 -0.92 -1.29
N ASP A 111 18.93 -1.45 -1.10
CA ASP A 111 19.24 -2.73 -0.46
C ASP A 111 19.99 -2.55 0.88
N THR A 112 20.06 -1.31 1.38
CA THR A 112 20.78 -0.98 2.61
C THR A 112 19.94 -0.12 3.55
N SER A 113 20.08 -0.36 4.87
CA SER A 113 19.39 0.40 5.90
C SER A 113 19.87 1.83 6.08
N THR A 114 21.16 2.09 5.87
CA THR A 114 21.75 3.42 6.08
C THR A 114 22.25 3.99 4.78
N VAL A 115 21.63 5.09 4.37
CA VAL A 115 21.86 5.71 3.06
C VAL A 115 22.56 7.04 3.25
N SER A 116 23.65 7.23 2.51
CA SER A 116 24.32 8.52 2.34
C SER A 116 24.97 8.55 0.97
N MET A 117 24.27 9.14 0.00
CA MET A 117 24.74 9.23 -1.39
C MET A 117 24.73 10.68 -1.87
N THR A 118 25.67 11.00 -2.76
CA THR A 118 25.71 12.29 -3.44
C THR A 118 25.06 12.14 -4.81
N CYS A 119 24.05 12.96 -5.06
CA CYS A 119 23.41 13.09 -6.36
C CYS A 119 23.80 14.44 -6.99
N SER A 120 23.53 14.58 -8.28
CA SER A 120 23.72 15.84 -9.00
C SER A 120 22.42 16.23 -9.70
N ALA A 121 22.13 17.52 -9.74
CA ALA A 121 21.03 18.07 -10.51
C ALA A 121 21.57 18.97 -11.61
N SER A 122 21.31 18.60 -12.86
CA SER A 122 21.71 19.34 -14.04
C SER A 122 20.56 20.21 -14.54
N CYS A 123 20.77 21.52 -14.51
CA CYS A 123 19.90 22.53 -15.09
C CYS A 123 20.62 23.24 -16.26
N PRO A 124 19.91 24.00 -17.11
CA PRO A 124 20.52 24.63 -18.28
C PRO A 124 21.74 25.51 -17.97
N GLY A 125 21.72 26.19 -16.81
CA GLY A 125 22.81 27.05 -16.34
C GLY A 125 23.92 26.35 -15.55
N GLY A 126 23.84 25.05 -15.30
CA GLY A 126 24.88 24.32 -14.59
C GLY A 126 24.39 23.10 -13.80
N THR A 127 25.34 22.37 -13.23
CA THR A 127 25.07 21.19 -12.39
C THR A 127 25.45 21.47 -10.94
N ILE A 128 24.56 21.14 -10.01
CA ILE A 128 24.79 21.31 -8.57
C ILE A 128 24.75 19.94 -7.86
N PRO A 129 25.70 19.64 -6.95
CA PRO A 129 25.64 18.45 -6.13
C PRO A 129 24.71 18.64 -4.94
N PHE A 130 24.05 17.58 -4.50
CA PHE A 130 23.30 17.52 -3.25
C PHE A 130 23.41 16.14 -2.61
N THR A 131 23.18 16.04 -1.30
CA THR A 131 23.35 14.77 -0.58
C THR A 131 22.00 14.24 -0.11
N VAL A 132 21.75 12.96 -0.39
CA VAL A 132 20.58 12.21 0.08
C VAL A 132 21.01 11.35 1.26
N LYS A 133 20.34 11.51 2.40
CA LYS A 133 20.62 10.73 3.62
C LYS A 133 19.33 10.21 4.22
N GLY A 134 19.41 9.06 4.89
CA GLY A 134 18.29 8.52 5.64
C GLY A 134 18.59 7.16 6.25
N SER A 135 17.72 6.76 7.18
CA SER A 135 17.71 5.45 7.81
C SER A 135 16.40 4.75 7.47
N LEU A 136 16.51 3.65 6.74
CA LEU A 136 15.39 2.91 6.18
C LEU A 136 15.05 1.68 7.02
N LEU A 137 13.77 1.33 7.03
CA LEU A 137 13.26 0.14 7.71
C LEU A 137 13.40 -1.09 6.80
N TYR A 138 13.82 -2.22 7.37
CA TYR A 138 13.84 -3.47 6.63
C TYR A 138 12.42 -3.99 6.43
N VAL A 139 12.07 -4.34 5.20
CA VAL A 139 10.80 -5.01 4.88
C VAL A 139 11.07 -6.09 3.83
N ASP A 140 10.82 -7.35 4.18
CA ASP A 140 10.90 -8.47 3.23
C ASP A 140 9.52 -8.77 2.66
N ASP A 141 9.26 -8.29 1.44
CA ASP A 141 8.00 -8.55 0.74
C ASP A 141 7.79 -10.01 0.35
N ASN A 142 8.83 -10.86 0.44
CA ASN A 142 8.67 -12.30 0.21
C ASN A 142 7.92 -12.98 1.37
N LEU A 143 7.97 -12.41 2.58
CA LEU A 143 7.18 -12.88 3.71
C LEU A 143 5.68 -12.63 3.48
N ILE A 144 5.32 -11.51 2.86
CA ILE A 144 3.92 -11.21 2.49
C ILE A 144 3.41 -12.20 1.43
N LYS A 145 4.27 -12.62 0.49
CA LYS A 145 3.90 -13.68 -0.47
C LYS A 145 3.65 -15.03 0.21
N SER A 146 4.37 -15.33 1.29
CA SER A 146 4.19 -16.57 2.03
C SER A 146 2.85 -16.62 2.76
N ASP A 147 2.41 -15.52 3.38
CA ASP A 147 1.08 -15.44 4.02
C ASP A 147 -0.07 -15.50 3.00
N LEU A 148 0.12 -14.93 1.81
CA LEU A 148 -0.84 -15.05 0.71
C LEU A 148 -0.86 -16.46 0.09
N GLN A 149 0.16 -17.29 0.33
CA GLN A 149 0.20 -18.70 -0.09
C GLN A 149 -0.26 -19.66 1.02
N SER A 150 -0.16 -19.27 2.30
CA SER A 150 -0.61 -20.06 3.46
C SER A 150 -2.13 -20.24 3.51
N GLU A 151 -2.91 -19.33 2.93
CA GLU A 151 -4.37 -19.44 2.86
C GLU A 151 -4.91 -20.30 1.70
N ALA A 152 -4.04 -20.81 0.82
CA ALA A 152 -4.44 -21.60 -0.36
C ALA A 152 -4.07 -23.09 -0.29
N ASN A 153 -3.77 -23.62 0.89
CA ASN A 153 -3.61 -25.06 1.10
C ASN A 153 -4.72 -25.58 2.02
N ILE A 154 -5.94 -25.64 1.48
CA ILE A 154 -7.02 -26.47 2.05
C ILE A 154 -6.55 -27.92 1.89
N ARG A 155 -5.93 -28.46 2.95
CA ARG A 155 -5.92 -29.91 3.16
C ARG A 155 -7.37 -30.30 3.42
N ASP A 156 -7.95 -31.05 2.49
CA ASP A 156 -9.08 -31.92 2.79
C ASP A 156 -8.62 -32.90 3.89
N THR A 157 -8.95 -32.55 5.13
CA THR A 157 -8.85 -33.43 6.29
C THR A 157 -10.21 -33.46 6.98
N PRO A 158 -10.60 -34.64 7.49
CA PRO A 158 -11.98 -34.93 7.87
C PRO A 158 -12.44 -34.00 8.99
N ARG A 159 -13.71 -33.58 8.86
CA ARG A 159 -14.56 -32.82 9.78
C ARG A 159 -14.08 -32.82 11.25
N ASP A 160 -13.18 -31.91 11.60
CA ASP A 160 -12.76 -31.66 12.98
C ASP A 160 -13.41 -30.39 13.54
N THR A 161 -13.82 -30.50 14.81
CA THR A 161 -14.75 -29.67 15.56
C THR A 161 -14.17 -28.35 16.11
N THR A 162 -13.20 -27.75 15.43
CA THR A 162 -12.38 -26.63 15.93
C THR A 162 -13.01 -25.25 15.83
N ILE A 163 -14.12 -25.06 15.11
CA ILE A 163 -14.80 -23.75 15.02
C ILE A 163 -15.45 -23.35 16.36
N LEU A 164 -15.88 -24.32 17.20
CA LEU A 164 -16.44 -24.00 18.51
C LEU A 164 -15.36 -23.54 19.52
N GLY A 165 -14.13 -24.02 19.37
CA GLY A 165 -13.02 -23.71 20.29
C GLY A 165 -12.54 -22.26 20.19
N HIS A 166 -12.46 -21.70 18.98
CA HIS A 166 -12.02 -20.31 18.79
C HIS A 166 -13.10 -19.29 19.22
N LEU A 167 -14.38 -19.67 19.20
CA LEU A 167 -15.47 -18.87 19.77
C LEU A 167 -15.44 -18.91 21.31
N PHE A 168 -15.14 -20.06 21.92
CA PHE A 168 -15.09 -20.20 23.39
C PHE A 168 -13.94 -19.41 24.02
N GLY A 169 -12.74 -19.43 23.41
CA GLY A 169 -11.58 -18.70 23.95
C GLY A 169 -11.73 -17.17 23.92
N LYS A 170 -12.54 -16.63 23.00
CA LYS A 170 -12.84 -15.19 22.94
C LYS A 170 -13.99 -14.81 23.89
N LEU A 171 -14.92 -15.73 24.13
CA LEU A 171 -16.01 -15.57 25.10
C LEU A 171 -15.49 -15.60 26.54
N GLU A 172 -14.50 -16.45 26.84
CA GLU A 172 -13.92 -16.60 28.19
C GLU A 172 -13.23 -15.31 28.68
N LYS A 173 -12.52 -14.60 27.79
CA LYS A 173 -11.94 -13.27 28.09
C LYS A 173 -12.98 -12.15 28.22
N PHE A 174 -14.11 -12.27 27.53
CA PHE A 174 -15.19 -11.28 27.63
C PHE A 174 -16.01 -11.48 28.92
N ILE A 175 -16.15 -12.72 29.38
CA ILE A 175 -16.83 -13.06 30.65
C ILE A 175 -16.01 -12.62 31.87
N SER A 176 -14.67 -12.67 31.80
CA SER A 176 -13.81 -12.25 32.92
C SER A 176 -13.74 -10.73 33.13
N GLU A 177 -14.07 -9.92 32.12
CA GLU A 177 -14.05 -8.44 32.16
C GLU A 177 -15.42 -7.81 32.49
N LEU A 178 -16.50 -8.59 32.49
CA LEU A 178 -17.85 -8.12 32.83
C LEU A 178 -18.14 -7.77 34.31
N PRO A 179 -17.32 -8.07 35.36
CA PRO A 179 -17.73 -7.79 36.74
C PRO A 179 -17.77 -6.30 37.14
N SER A 180 -17.28 -5.38 36.31
CA SER A 180 -17.16 -3.95 36.70
C SER A 180 -18.30 -3.05 36.21
N LEU A 181 -19.23 -3.56 35.38
CA LEU A 181 -20.25 -2.74 34.73
C LEU A 181 -21.67 -2.83 35.31
N PHE A 182 -21.90 -3.64 36.35
CA PHE A 182 -23.25 -3.78 36.93
C PHE A 182 -23.26 -3.67 38.45
N PRO A 183 -24.06 -2.74 39.03
CA PRO A 183 -24.13 -2.54 40.47
C PRO A 183 -24.62 -3.82 41.19
N THR A 184 -24.13 -4.01 42.42
CA THR A 184 -24.19 -5.20 43.29
C THR A 184 -25.59 -5.66 43.74
N SER A 185 -26.66 -5.27 43.02
CA SER A 185 -28.03 -5.64 43.33
C SER A 185 -28.41 -6.98 42.71
N PHE A 186 -28.76 -7.95 43.56
CA PHE A 186 -29.17 -9.32 43.18
C PHE A 186 -30.36 -9.33 42.21
N PHE A 187 -31.27 -8.35 42.33
CA PHE A 187 -32.46 -8.24 41.50
C PHE A 187 -32.15 -7.92 40.04
N ILE A 188 -31.16 -7.05 39.78
CA ILE A 188 -30.79 -6.67 38.40
C ILE A 188 -30.16 -7.87 37.67
N LYS A 189 -29.35 -8.66 38.38
CA LYS A 189 -28.76 -9.90 37.81
C LYS A 189 -29.84 -10.94 37.47
N ALA A 190 -30.83 -11.11 38.35
CA ALA A 190 -31.94 -12.03 38.11
C ALA A 190 -32.77 -11.61 36.89
N ILE A 191 -33.09 -10.31 36.76
CA ILE A 191 -33.86 -9.77 35.63
C ILE A 191 -33.09 -9.94 34.32
N LEU A 192 -31.79 -9.64 34.30
CA LEU A 192 -30.97 -9.77 33.08
C LEU A 192 -30.87 -11.24 32.63
N SER A 193 -30.74 -12.17 33.58
CA SER A 193 -30.74 -13.62 33.30
C SER A 193 -32.06 -14.08 32.68
N ILE A 194 -33.19 -13.64 33.24
CA ILE A 194 -34.53 -13.95 32.70
C ILE A 194 -34.70 -13.35 31.29
N LEU A 195 -34.26 -12.11 31.07
CA LEU A 195 -34.34 -11.48 29.73
C LEU A 195 -33.49 -12.23 28.70
N LEU A 196 -32.28 -12.66 29.07
CA LEU A 196 -31.38 -13.41 28.19
C LEU A 196 -31.99 -14.77 27.81
N THR A 197 -32.56 -15.49 28.77
CA THR A 197 -33.21 -16.78 28.50
C THR A 197 -34.43 -16.63 27.57
N LEU A 198 -35.24 -15.59 27.76
CA LEU A 198 -36.36 -15.29 26.87
C LEU A 198 -35.89 -14.96 25.45
N PHE A 199 -34.81 -14.20 25.31
CA PHE A 199 -34.25 -13.85 24.00
C PHE A 199 -33.73 -15.09 23.25
N VAL A 200 -33.02 -15.98 23.95
CA VAL A 200 -32.55 -17.25 23.37
C VAL A 200 -33.73 -18.13 22.95
N LEU A 201 -34.78 -18.23 23.78
CA LEU A 201 -35.99 -18.99 23.44
C LEU A 201 -36.69 -18.41 22.18
N GLN A 202 -36.73 -17.09 22.06
CA GLN A 202 -37.32 -16.41 20.91
C GLN A 202 -36.50 -16.62 19.63
N CYS A 203 -35.16 -16.64 19.72
CA CYS A 203 -34.28 -17.00 18.62
C CYS A 203 -34.50 -18.44 18.15
N ILE A 204 -34.60 -19.39 19.09
CA ILE A 204 -34.88 -20.81 18.79
C ILE A 204 -36.25 -20.95 18.12
N TYR A 205 -37.30 -20.29 18.64
CA TYR A 205 -38.62 -20.31 18.03
C TYR A 205 -38.60 -19.76 16.59
N ARG A 206 -37.89 -18.66 16.33
CA ARG A 206 -37.74 -18.10 14.96
C ARG A 206 -36.99 -19.05 14.02
N LEU A 207 -35.97 -19.75 14.50
CA LEU A 207 -35.24 -20.76 13.74
C LEU A 207 -36.12 -21.97 13.41
N LEU A 208 -36.90 -22.46 14.38
CA LEU A 208 -37.84 -23.56 14.18
C LEU A 208 -38.95 -23.17 13.19
N MET A 209 -39.53 -21.97 13.32
CA MET A 209 -40.54 -21.49 12.37
C MET A 209 -39.97 -21.36 10.95
N ARG A 210 -38.74 -20.86 10.79
CA ARG A 210 -38.06 -20.81 9.48
C ARG A 210 -37.81 -22.21 8.91
N CYS A 211 -37.45 -23.18 9.74
CA CYS A 211 -37.28 -24.57 9.31
C CYS A 211 -38.61 -25.21 8.90
N ILE A 212 -39.69 -24.98 9.65
CA ILE A 212 -41.02 -25.49 9.32
C ILE A 212 -41.52 -24.89 8.00
N ILE A 213 -41.39 -23.57 7.81
CA ILE A 213 -41.78 -22.90 6.56
C ILE A 213 -40.97 -23.45 5.37
N SER A 214 -39.65 -23.63 5.53
CA SER A 214 -38.78 -24.22 4.50
C SER A 214 -39.22 -25.64 4.12
N ASN A 215 -39.55 -26.48 5.11
CA ASN A 215 -40.01 -27.85 4.88
C ASN A 215 -41.43 -27.93 4.28
N VAL A 216 -42.32 -26.99 4.60
CA VAL A 216 -43.68 -26.94 4.03
C VAL A 216 -43.65 -26.46 2.57
N LEU A 217 -42.82 -25.46 2.24
CA LEU A 217 -42.68 -24.97 0.86
C LEU A 217 -42.11 -26.04 -0.08
N LYS A 218 -41.22 -26.90 0.44
CA LYS A 218 -40.63 -28.02 -0.31
C LYS A 218 -41.61 -29.16 -0.58
N LYS A 219 -42.78 -29.17 0.06
CA LYS A 219 -43.80 -30.21 -0.09
C LYS A 219 -44.93 -29.83 -1.06
N TYR A 220 -44.94 -28.59 -1.54
CA TYR A 220 -45.96 -28.03 -2.45
C TYR A 220 -45.38 -27.56 -3.81
N LEU A 221 -44.14 -27.95 -4.13
CA LEU A 221 -43.46 -27.75 -5.40
C LEU A 221 -43.10 -29.12 -6.01
#